data_AF-A0A7J2NQY3-F1
#
_entry.id   AF-A0A7J2NQY3-F1
#
_cell.length_a   1.000
_cell.length_b   1.000
_cell.length_c   1.000
_cell.angle_alpha   90.00
_cell.angle_beta   90.00
_cell.angle_gamma   90.00
#
_symmetry.space_group_name_H-M   'P 1'
#
loop_
_entity.id
_entity.type
_entity.pdbx_description
1 polymer ?
#
loop_
_entity_poly.entity_id
_entity_poly.type
_entity_poly.pdbx_seq_one_letter_code
_entity_poly.pdbx_strand_id
1 'polypeptide(L)'
;MNDDLATLNVSISFTGEKKSLFISKEVDVNTTSRQVFLSNGTLIGTTRLWAKANPTDGEEIVVWDVPPDKIVGSVEIRGFWSSNTPQGAQKIYDIEGKGTINGKNALFDSAHEVDTGIMIEGILSNEATLLALGIDTLGVNGQFSFSDTNVDLGPKEMLPEILGLLPILLVVILFISVFVILYYRRRKRRRHN
;
A
#
# COMPACT_ATOMS: atom_id res chain seq x y z
N MET A 1 3.35 25.85 19.76
CA MET A 1 3.11 25.51 18.35
C MET A 1 2.00 24.48 18.33
N ASN A 2 1.19 24.41 17.29
CA ASN A 2 0.21 23.33 17.19
C ASN A 2 1.02 22.09 16.78
N ASP A 3 1.31 21.21 17.74
CA ASP A 3 2.30 20.11 17.57
C ASP A 3 1.87 19.08 16.50
N ASP A 4 0.65 19.22 15.98
CA ASP A 4 0.06 18.35 14.95
C ASP A 4 0.34 18.81 13.51
N LEU A 5 0.97 19.97 13.27
CA LEU A 5 1.22 20.45 11.90
C LEU A 5 2.63 20.06 11.44
N ALA A 6 2.72 19.34 10.31
CA ALA A 6 3.97 19.00 9.64
C ALA A 6 4.00 19.59 8.22
N THR A 7 5.13 20.17 7.82
CA THR A 7 5.33 20.65 6.45
C THR A 7 5.94 19.54 5.61
N LEU A 8 5.30 19.21 4.50
CA LEU A 8 5.75 18.21 3.53
C LEU A 8 6.14 18.89 2.21
N ASN A 9 7.25 18.46 1.62
CA ASN A 9 7.57 18.79 0.23
C ASN A 9 7.05 17.67 -0.67
N VAL A 10 6.00 17.96 -1.43
CA VAL A 10 5.40 17.00 -2.37
C VAL A 10 5.98 17.29 -3.74
N SER A 11 6.49 16.27 -4.41
CA SER A 11 7.05 16.42 -5.74
C SER A 11 6.66 15.26 -6.65
N ILE A 12 6.48 15.57 -7.93
CA ILE A 12 6.25 14.58 -8.99
C ILE A 12 7.25 14.85 -10.12
N SER A 13 7.87 13.77 -10.58
CA SER A 13 8.67 13.75 -11.79
C SER A 13 7.98 12.87 -12.84
N PHE A 14 7.63 13.45 -13.98
CA PHE A 14 7.22 12.71 -15.17
C PHE A 14 8.41 12.59 -16.09
N THR A 15 8.75 11.38 -16.52
CA THR A 15 9.82 11.15 -17.49
C THR A 15 9.24 10.42 -18.69
N GLY A 16 9.03 11.15 -19.79
CA GLY A 16 8.65 10.59 -21.09
C GLY A 16 9.83 10.55 -22.04
N GLU A 17 9.67 9.89 -23.19
CA GLU A 17 10.74 9.67 -24.18
C GLU A 17 11.46 10.95 -24.65
N LYS A 18 10.78 12.11 -24.59
CA LYS A 18 11.30 13.39 -25.12
C LYS A 18 11.27 14.56 -24.12
N LYS A 19 10.63 14.39 -22.97
CA LYS A 19 10.46 15.46 -21.98
C LYS A 19 10.42 14.88 -20.57
N SER A 20 11.13 15.53 -19.67
CA SER A 20 10.92 15.42 -18.24
C SER A 20 10.16 16.64 -17.73
N LEU A 21 9.24 16.44 -16.79
CA LEU A 21 8.54 17.49 -16.07
C LEU A 21 8.71 17.23 -14.58
N PHE A 22 9.20 18.22 -13.85
CA PHE A 22 9.31 18.17 -12.40
C PHE A 22 8.45 19.29 -11.81
N ILE A 23 7.54 18.93 -10.91
CA ILE A 23 6.71 19.87 -10.16
C ILE A 23 6.89 19.54 -8.69
N SER A 24 7.12 20.55 -7.86
CA SER A 24 7.14 20.41 -6.42
C SER A 24 6.41 21.56 -5.74
N LYS A 25 5.88 21.29 -4.54
CA LYS A 25 5.23 22.29 -3.71
C LYS A 25 5.29 21.87 -2.25
N GLU A 26 5.42 22.85 -1.38
CA GLU A 26 5.27 22.66 0.06
C GLU A 26 3.79 22.73 0.45
N VAL A 27 3.38 21.78 1.28
CA VAL A 27 2.05 21.72 1.87
C VAL A 27 2.19 21.49 3.37
N ASP A 28 1.25 22.02 4.13
CA ASP A 28 1.16 21.72 5.55
C ASP A 28 0.11 20.65 5.77
N VAL A 29 0.41 19.65 6.60
CA VAL A 29 -0.50 18.56 6.91
C VAL A 29 -0.71 18.49 8.41
N ASN A 30 -1.97 18.46 8.82
CA ASN A 30 -2.30 18.08 10.19
C ASN A 30 -2.15 16.54 10.30
N THR A 31 -1.17 16.08 11.08
CA THR A 31 -0.81 14.66 11.20
C THR A 31 -1.92 13.82 11.84
N THR A 32 -2.76 14.44 12.69
CA THR A 32 -3.88 13.81 13.38
C THR A 32 -5.14 13.76 12.52
N SER A 33 -5.57 14.90 11.95
CA SER A 33 -6.79 14.97 11.13
C SER A 33 -6.57 14.60 9.66
N ARG A 34 -5.30 14.49 9.23
CA ARG A 34 -4.86 14.27 7.84
C ARG A 34 -5.26 15.38 6.87
N GLN A 35 -5.69 16.53 7.37
CA GLN A 35 -6.05 17.66 6.53
C GLN A 35 -4.80 18.29 5.91
N VAL A 36 -4.84 18.55 4.61
CA VAL A 36 -3.76 19.16 3.83
C VAL A 36 -4.12 20.60 3.51
N PHE A 37 -3.18 21.50 3.78
CA PHE A 37 -3.30 22.93 3.58
C PHE A 37 -2.20 23.43 2.63
N LEU A 38 -2.54 24.41 1.82
CA LEU A 38 -1.53 25.22 1.13
C LEU A 38 -0.84 26.17 2.13
N SER A 39 0.33 26.68 1.78
CA SER A 39 1.08 27.67 2.58
C SER A 39 0.32 28.97 2.89
N ASN A 40 -0.76 29.26 2.17
CA ASN A 40 -1.67 30.37 2.44
C ASN A 40 -2.81 30.01 3.43
N GLY A 41 -2.79 28.81 4.01
CA GLY A 41 -3.81 28.30 4.94
C GLY A 41 -5.07 27.74 4.28
N THR A 42 -5.16 27.68 2.94
CA THR A 42 -6.32 27.10 2.25
C THR A 42 -6.34 25.58 2.42
N LEU A 43 -7.44 25.05 2.97
CA LEU A 43 -7.70 23.61 3.05
C LEU A 43 -7.91 23.04 1.63
N ILE A 44 -7.13 22.01 1.28
CA ILE A 44 -7.24 21.31 0.00
C ILE A 44 -8.10 20.05 0.12
N GLY A 45 -7.92 19.30 1.21
CA GLY A 45 -8.48 17.95 1.32
C GLY A 45 -7.98 17.21 2.54
N THR A 46 -8.37 15.94 2.62
CA THR A 46 -7.83 14.97 3.57
C THR A 46 -6.89 14.03 2.81
N THR A 47 -5.64 13.91 3.22
CA THR A 47 -4.72 12.95 2.61
C THR A 47 -5.11 11.53 3.01
N ARG A 48 -4.89 10.62 2.06
CA ARG A 48 -5.11 9.18 2.21
C ARG A 48 -3.81 8.40 2.19
N LEU A 49 -2.66 9.09 2.19
CA LEU A 49 -1.35 8.43 2.21
C LEU A 49 -1.10 7.65 3.51
N TRP A 50 -1.83 7.98 4.58
CA TRP A 50 -1.95 7.15 5.76
C TRP A 50 -3.36 7.22 6.35
N ALA A 51 -3.68 6.22 7.14
CA ALA A 51 -4.92 6.06 7.88
C ALA A 51 -4.63 5.56 9.29
N LYS A 52 -5.67 5.11 10.00
CA LYS A 52 -5.55 4.66 11.38
C LYS A 52 -4.72 3.37 11.45
N ALA A 53 -3.76 3.31 12.38
CA ALA A 53 -3.07 2.08 12.72
C ALA A 53 -3.98 1.14 13.54
N ASN A 54 -3.85 -0.17 13.33
CA ASN A 54 -4.60 -1.22 14.01
C ASN A 54 -6.12 -0.99 14.00
N PRO A 55 -6.74 -0.79 12.82
CA PRO A 55 -8.18 -0.65 12.76
C PRO A 55 -8.87 -1.97 13.12
N THR A 56 -10.17 -1.87 13.41
CA THR A 56 -11.03 -3.06 13.52
C THR A 56 -11.79 -3.30 12.22
N ASP A 57 -12.10 -4.56 11.94
CA ASP A 57 -12.90 -4.91 10.75
C ASP A 57 -14.29 -4.27 10.83
N GLY A 58 -14.74 -3.65 9.74
CA GLY A 58 -15.97 -2.85 9.71
C GLY A 58 -15.87 -1.47 10.38
N GLU A 59 -14.68 -1.04 10.83
CA GLU A 59 -14.49 0.30 11.35
C GLU A 59 -14.67 1.36 10.25
N GLU A 60 -15.34 2.46 10.58
CA GLU A 60 -15.53 3.58 9.67
C GLU A 60 -14.36 4.57 9.75
N ILE A 61 -13.74 4.86 8.60
CA ILE A 61 -12.64 5.82 8.48
C ILE A 61 -13.08 6.95 7.55
N VAL A 62 -12.92 8.20 8.00
CA VAL A 62 -13.12 9.37 7.15
C VAL A 62 -12.01 9.41 6.09
N VAL A 63 -12.38 9.32 4.82
CA VAL A 63 -11.43 9.38 3.68
C VAL A 63 -11.42 10.76 3.00
N TRP A 64 -12.44 11.57 3.23
CA TRP A 64 -12.54 12.94 2.77
C TRP A 64 -13.42 13.77 3.72
N ASP A 65 -12.93 14.93 4.16
CA ASP A 65 -13.66 15.84 5.05
C ASP A 65 -13.43 17.31 4.67
N VAL A 66 -14.09 17.74 3.59
CA VAL A 66 -14.09 19.14 3.13
C VAL A 66 -15.52 19.56 2.82
N PRO A 67 -16.14 20.43 3.66
CA PRO A 67 -17.51 20.85 3.47
C PRO A 67 -17.79 21.40 2.05
N PRO A 68 -18.95 21.08 1.44
CA PRO A 68 -20.06 20.31 2.02
C PRO A 68 -19.89 18.79 1.96
N ASP A 69 -18.81 18.30 1.35
CA ASP A 69 -18.60 16.88 1.08
C ASP A 69 -17.90 16.17 2.24
N LYS A 70 -18.45 15.02 2.63
CA LYS A 70 -17.81 14.11 3.58
C LYS A 70 -17.97 12.68 3.09
N ILE A 71 -16.88 11.94 3.06
CA ILE A 71 -16.86 10.55 2.62
C ILE A 71 -16.23 9.71 3.72
N VAL A 72 -16.94 8.65 4.08
CA VAL A 72 -16.53 7.65 5.05
C VAL A 72 -16.39 6.33 4.29
N GLY A 73 -15.25 5.66 4.49
CA GLY A 73 -15.00 4.31 4.00
C GLY A 73 -15.10 3.29 5.12
N SER A 74 -15.41 2.04 4.77
CA SER A 74 -15.40 0.92 5.70
C SER A 74 -14.07 0.19 5.59
N VAL A 75 -13.50 -0.17 6.74
CA VAL A 75 -12.33 -1.05 6.83
C VAL A 75 -12.75 -2.47 6.53
N GLU A 76 -11.98 -3.14 5.67
CA GLU A 76 -12.05 -4.59 5.48
C GLU A 76 -10.68 -5.22 5.69
N ILE A 77 -10.53 -5.99 6.77
CA ILE A 77 -9.30 -6.73 7.08
C ILE A 77 -9.38 -8.08 6.38
N ARG A 78 -9.16 -8.06 5.07
CA ARG A 78 -8.98 -9.29 4.32
C ARG A 78 -7.64 -9.90 4.77
N GLY A 79 -7.56 -11.20 5.04
CA GLY A 79 -6.30 -11.88 5.39
C GLY A 79 -5.28 -11.93 4.23
N PHE A 80 -5.26 -10.89 3.41
CA PHE A 80 -4.40 -10.66 2.28
C PHE A 80 -3.13 -9.95 2.71
N TRP A 81 -2.12 -10.15 1.89
CA TRP A 81 -0.81 -9.55 2.03
C TRP A 81 -0.49 -8.85 0.73
N SER A 82 0.00 -7.63 0.79
CA SER A 82 0.61 -7.02 -0.38
C SER A 82 2.06 -7.47 -0.46
N SER A 83 2.40 -8.27 -1.47
CA SER A 83 3.80 -8.61 -1.80
C SER A 83 4.53 -7.48 -2.52
N ASN A 84 3.82 -6.39 -2.86
CA ASN A 84 4.32 -5.28 -3.68
C ASN A 84 4.93 -4.16 -2.82
N THR A 85 5.53 -4.49 -1.68
CA THR A 85 6.23 -3.51 -0.85
C THR A 85 7.76 -3.72 -0.91
N PRO A 86 8.56 -2.65 -0.80
CA PRO A 86 10.02 -2.76 -0.74
C PRO A 86 10.56 -3.59 0.44
N GLN A 87 9.74 -3.79 1.49
CA GLN A 87 10.12 -4.50 2.72
C GLN A 87 9.59 -5.95 2.76
N GLY A 88 8.93 -6.41 1.69
CA GLY A 88 8.37 -7.76 1.56
C GLY A 88 6.85 -7.80 1.67
N ALA A 89 6.29 -8.97 1.90
CA ALA A 89 4.85 -9.10 2.10
C ALA A 89 4.42 -8.40 3.39
N GLN A 90 3.45 -7.49 3.31
CA GLN A 90 2.89 -6.80 4.46
C GLN A 90 1.42 -7.15 4.64
N LYS A 91 0.97 -7.25 5.89
CA LYS A 91 -0.46 -7.44 6.19
C LYS A 91 -1.20 -6.13 5.94
N ILE A 92 -2.28 -6.19 5.18
CA ILE A 92 -3.03 -5.00 4.77
C ILE A 92 -4.49 -5.05 5.20
N TYR A 93 -5.12 -3.88 5.21
CA TYR A 93 -6.56 -3.72 5.23
C TYR A 93 -6.99 -2.75 4.13
N ASP A 94 -8.16 -2.99 3.56
CA ASP A 94 -8.73 -2.17 2.51
C ASP A 94 -9.65 -1.11 3.13
N ILE A 95 -9.69 0.08 2.53
CA ILE A 95 -10.70 1.11 2.81
C ILE A 95 -11.44 1.40 1.53
N GLU A 96 -12.71 0.98 1.47
CA GLU A 96 -13.59 1.26 0.34
C GLU A 96 -14.60 2.35 0.73
N GLY A 97 -14.70 3.39 -0.09
CA GLY A 97 -15.60 4.53 0.16
C GLY A 97 -16.18 5.10 -1.14
N LYS A 98 -17.39 5.65 -1.06
CA LYS A 98 -18.03 6.30 -2.21
C LYS A 98 -18.79 7.54 -1.77
N GLY A 99 -18.77 8.56 -2.60
CA GLY A 99 -19.48 9.81 -2.33
C GLY A 99 -19.33 10.82 -3.45
N THR A 100 -19.43 12.09 -3.10
CA THR A 100 -19.22 13.21 -4.03
C THR A 100 -18.07 14.09 -3.58
N ILE A 101 -17.31 14.61 -4.53
CA ILE A 101 -16.36 15.70 -4.33
C ILE A 101 -16.67 16.77 -5.37
N ASN A 102 -16.99 17.98 -4.91
CA ASN A 102 -17.35 19.11 -5.77
C ASN A 102 -18.48 18.74 -6.76
N GLY A 103 -19.47 17.98 -6.29
CA GLY A 103 -20.62 17.53 -7.09
C GLY A 103 -20.33 16.42 -8.10
N LYS A 104 -19.12 15.84 -8.12
CA LYS A 104 -18.78 14.68 -8.97
C LYS A 104 -18.67 13.42 -8.12
N ASN A 105 -19.17 12.29 -8.65
CA ASN A 105 -19.02 11.00 -7.99
C ASN A 105 -17.53 10.66 -7.84
N ALA A 106 -17.16 10.25 -6.64
CA ALA A 106 -15.82 9.82 -6.29
C ALA A 106 -15.88 8.44 -5.65
N LEU A 107 -14.92 7.59 -6.05
CA LEU A 107 -14.71 6.26 -5.49
C LEU A 107 -13.34 6.24 -4.84
N PHE A 108 -13.27 5.62 -3.68
CA PHE A 108 -12.09 5.45 -2.86
C PHE A 108 -11.87 3.97 -2.67
N ASP A 109 -10.68 3.53 -3.05
CA ASP A 109 -10.21 2.18 -2.87
C ASP A 109 -8.70 2.28 -2.62
N SER A 110 -8.30 1.87 -1.42
CA SER A 110 -6.92 1.94 -0.95
C SER A 110 -6.64 0.84 0.06
N ALA A 111 -5.50 0.19 -0.12
CA ALA A 111 -4.95 -0.77 0.82
C ALA A 111 -3.89 -0.09 1.70
N HIS A 112 -3.98 -0.33 3.00
CA HIS A 112 -3.11 0.23 4.01
C HIS A 112 -2.47 -0.88 4.81
N GLU A 113 -1.24 -0.67 5.26
CA GLU A 113 -0.58 -1.58 6.17
C GLU A 113 -1.22 -1.50 7.57
N VAL A 114 -1.48 -2.66 8.18
CA VAL A 114 -2.30 -2.76 9.40
C VAL A 114 -1.66 -2.06 10.59
N ASP A 115 -0.37 -2.23 10.82
CA ASP A 115 0.29 -1.79 12.05
C ASP A 115 0.64 -0.30 12.04
N THR A 116 0.89 0.27 10.86
CA THR A 116 1.32 1.67 10.66
C THR A 116 0.23 2.54 10.05
N GLY A 117 -0.74 1.94 9.33
CA GLY A 117 -1.77 2.66 8.58
C GLY A 117 -1.28 3.30 7.29
N ILE A 118 -0.03 3.08 6.88
CA ILE A 118 0.54 3.68 5.68
C ILE A 118 -0.10 3.05 4.44
N MET A 119 -0.52 3.87 3.49
CA MET A 119 -1.12 3.42 2.24
C MET A 119 -0.08 2.67 1.41
N ILE A 120 -0.33 1.39 1.11
CA ILE A 120 0.52 0.54 0.28
C ILE A 120 0.14 0.65 -1.20
N GLU A 121 -1.16 0.72 -1.46
CA GLU A 121 -1.71 0.67 -2.81
C GLU A 121 -3.06 1.39 -2.86
N GLY A 122 -3.43 1.88 -4.04
CA GLY A 122 -4.78 2.37 -4.29
C GLY A 122 -4.86 3.46 -5.33
N ILE A 123 -6.05 4.04 -5.45
CA ILE A 123 -6.38 5.06 -6.45
C ILE A 123 -6.10 6.46 -5.86
N LEU A 124 -5.13 7.17 -6.41
CA LEU A 124 -4.76 8.52 -5.96
C LEU A 124 -5.63 9.65 -6.55
N SER A 125 -6.72 9.34 -7.25
CA SER A 125 -7.64 10.37 -7.75
C SER A 125 -8.23 11.19 -6.59
N ASN A 126 -8.18 12.52 -6.69
CA ASN A 126 -8.55 13.46 -5.61
C ASN A 126 -7.73 13.30 -4.31
N GLU A 127 -6.52 12.75 -4.37
CA GLU A 127 -5.63 12.79 -3.21
C GLU A 127 -5.18 14.25 -2.95
N ALA A 128 -5.29 14.70 -1.70
CA ALA A 128 -5.13 16.10 -1.33
C ALA A 128 -3.72 16.67 -1.58
N THR A 129 -2.66 15.88 -1.38
CA THR A 129 -1.29 16.28 -1.71
C THR A 129 -1.07 16.42 -3.23
N LEU A 130 -1.72 15.58 -4.06
CA LEU A 130 -1.70 15.73 -5.52
C LEU A 130 -2.52 16.94 -6.00
N LEU A 131 -3.69 17.17 -5.40
CA LEU A 131 -4.52 18.33 -5.69
C LEU A 131 -3.77 19.63 -5.38
N ALA A 132 -2.90 19.65 -4.36
CA ALA A 132 -2.06 20.81 -4.06
C ALA A 132 -1.08 21.16 -5.20
N LEU A 133 -0.67 20.15 -5.99
CA LEU A 133 0.13 20.29 -7.22
C LEU A 133 -0.73 20.61 -8.45
N GLY A 134 -2.06 20.69 -8.31
CA GLY A 134 -2.98 20.88 -9.43
C GLY A 134 -3.23 19.62 -10.26
N ILE A 135 -3.00 18.44 -9.67
CA ILE A 135 -3.16 17.14 -10.31
C ILE A 135 -4.35 16.42 -9.68
N ASP A 136 -5.37 16.13 -10.48
CA ASP A 136 -6.59 15.44 -10.03
C ASP A 136 -6.48 13.91 -10.12
N THR A 137 -5.69 13.39 -11.05
CA THR A 137 -5.43 11.96 -11.23
C THR A 137 -4.08 11.68 -11.90
N LEU A 138 -3.44 10.56 -11.56
CA LEU A 138 -2.23 10.06 -12.23
C LEU A 138 -2.62 9.03 -13.31
N GLY A 139 -3.23 9.51 -14.39
CA GLY A 139 -3.58 8.67 -15.56
C GLY A 139 -4.85 7.82 -15.41
N VAL A 140 -5.12 7.00 -16.44
CA VAL A 140 -6.23 6.02 -16.49
C VAL A 140 -5.71 4.75 -15.80
N ASN A 141 -6.21 4.46 -14.60
CA ASN A 141 -5.72 3.41 -13.68
C ASN A 141 -4.45 3.79 -12.89
N GLY A 142 -4.36 5.03 -12.37
CA GLY A 142 -3.26 5.50 -11.53
C GLY A 142 -3.10 4.75 -10.21
N GLN A 143 -2.70 3.49 -10.31
CA GLN A 143 -2.46 2.57 -9.22
C GLN A 143 -1.10 2.92 -8.63
N PHE A 144 -1.14 3.36 -7.39
CA PHE A 144 0.05 3.63 -6.62
C PHE A 144 0.67 2.31 -6.13
N SER A 145 1.99 2.22 -6.19
CA SER A 145 2.76 1.20 -5.47
C SER A 145 4.12 1.77 -5.08
N PHE A 146 4.66 1.27 -3.97
CA PHE A 146 5.99 1.68 -3.50
C PHE A 146 7.10 1.04 -4.34
N SER A 147 8.07 1.85 -4.78
CA SER A 147 9.34 1.36 -5.32
C SER A 147 10.45 1.31 -4.26
N ASP A 148 10.42 2.26 -3.32
CA ASP A 148 11.36 2.39 -2.20
C ASP A 148 10.69 3.15 -1.05
N THR A 149 11.15 2.96 0.19
CA THR A 149 10.66 3.70 1.36
C THR A 149 11.71 3.72 2.48
N ASN A 150 11.85 4.87 3.14
CA ASN A 150 12.61 5.02 4.38
C ASN A 150 11.75 4.95 5.64
N VAL A 151 10.44 4.70 5.48
CA VAL A 151 9.50 4.52 6.58
C VAL A 151 9.32 3.03 6.83
N ASP A 152 9.31 2.64 8.10
CA ASP A 152 8.98 1.28 8.51
C ASP A 152 7.52 0.98 8.13
N LEU A 153 7.30 -0.08 7.36
CA LEU A 153 5.96 -0.55 6.98
C LEU A 153 5.49 -1.67 7.93
N GLY A 154 6.10 -1.83 9.09
CA GLY A 154 5.70 -2.87 10.03
C GLY A 154 6.23 -4.27 9.66
N PRO A 155 5.78 -5.28 10.42
CA PRO A 155 6.33 -6.62 10.38
C PRO A 155 5.94 -7.35 9.10
N LYS A 156 6.97 -7.83 8.41
CA LYS A 156 6.82 -8.68 7.24
C LYS A 156 6.10 -10.00 7.55
N GLU A 157 5.16 -10.34 6.69
CA GLU A 157 4.45 -11.61 6.70
C GLU A 157 5.32 -12.73 6.09
N MET A 158 5.65 -13.73 6.89
CA MET A 158 6.53 -14.84 6.49
C MET A 158 5.80 -15.95 5.73
N LEU A 159 4.47 -16.08 5.92
CA LEU A 159 3.70 -17.17 5.33
C LEU A 159 3.77 -17.19 3.79
N PRO A 160 3.61 -16.06 3.07
CA PRO A 160 3.75 -16.04 1.61
C PRO A 160 5.14 -16.53 1.15
N GLU A 161 6.19 -16.20 1.87
CA GLU A 161 7.55 -16.64 1.54
C GLU A 161 7.72 -18.14 1.76
N ILE A 162 7.22 -18.66 2.89
CA ILE A 162 7.24 -20.09 3.19
C ILE A 162 6.47 -20.87 2.12
N LEU A 163 5.29 -20.39 1.73
CA LEU A 163 4.50 -21.00 0.65
C LEU A 163 5.23 -20.96 -0.69
N GLY A 164 5.94 -19.85 -0.99
CA GLY A 164 6.78 -19.71 -2.18
C GLY A 164 7.96 -20.71 -2.24
N LEU A 165 8.44 -21.20 -1.09
CA LEU A 165 9.50 -22.20 -1.01
C LEU A 165 9.00 -23.65 -1.19
N LEU A 166 7.70 -23.92 -1.02
CA LEU A 166 7.15 -25.28 -1.10
C LEU A 166 7.48 -26.03 -2.41
N PRO A 167 7.40 -25.41 -3.61
CA PRO A 167 7.76 -26.09 -4.85
C PRO A 167 9.23 -26.52 -4.88
N ILE A 168 10.13 -25.69 -4.35
CA ILE A 168 11.57 -25.99 -4.27
C ILE A 168 11.79 -27.17 -3.32
N LEU A 169 11.18 -27.13 -2.14
CA LEU A 169 11.25 -28.22 -1.16
C LEU A 169 10.72 -29.54 -1.75
N LEU A 170 9.63 -29.49 -2.52
CA LEU A 170 9.06 -30.66 -3.18
C LEU A 170 10.04 -31.29 -4.19
N VAL A 171 10.75 -30.48 -4.98
CA VAL A 171 11.79 -30.96 -5.91
C VAL A 171 12.93 -31.63 -5.14
N VAL A 172 13.39 -31.04 -4.04
CA VAL A 172 14.45 -31.60 -3.19
C VAL A 172 14.03 -32.94 -2.58
N ILE A 173 12.82 -33.02 -2.03
CA ILE A 173 12.27 -34.26 -1.45
C ILE A 173 12.16 -35.36 -2.51
N LEU A 174 11.69 -35.03 -3.72
CA LEU A 174 11.58 -35.98 -4.82
C LEU A 174 12.95 -36.51 -5.25
N PHE A 175 13.95 -35.63 -5.36
CA PHE A 175 15.31 -36.01 -5.70
C PHE A 175 15.94 -36.95 -4.66
N ILE A 176 15.83 -36.60 -3.37
CA ILE A 176 16.32 -37.44 -2.26
C ILE A 176 15.60 -38.79 -2.27
N SER A 177 14.28 -38.80 -2.47
CA SER A 177 13.48 -40.03 -2.50
C SER A 177 13.94 -40.97 -3.62
N VAL A 178 14.20 -40.45 -4.82
CA VAL A 178 14.76 -41.22 -5.94
C VAL A 178 16.12 -41.81 -5.56
N PHE A 179 17.01 -41.01 -4.98
CA PHE A 179 18.32 -41.49 -4.52
C PHE A 179 18.22 -42.61 -3.48
N VAL A 180 17.37 -42.44 -2.47
CA VAL A 180 17.12 -43.45 -1.43
C VAL A 180 16.57 -44.75 -2.03
N ILE A 181 15.59 -44.64 -2.93
CA ILE A 181 15.00 -45.81 -3.63
C ILE A 181 16.07 -46.54 -4.45
N LEU A 182 16.89 -45.81 -5.23
CA LEU A 182 17.96 -46.39 -6.03
C LEU A 182 19.04 -47.04 -5.16
N TYR A 183 19.44 -46.39 -4.07
CA TYR A 183 20.41 -46.92 -3.11
C TYR A 183 19.90 -48.22 -2.48
N TYR A 184 18.65 -48.25 -2.01
CA TYR A 184 18.07 -49.43 -1.39
C TYR A 184 17.92 -50.60 -2.38
N ARG A 185 17.48 -50.33 -3.61
CA ARG A 185 17.42 -51.33 -4.69
C ARG A 185 18.79 -51.93 -4.99
N ARG A 186 19.85 -51.11 -5.06
CA ARG A 186 21.22 -51.59 -5.27
C ARG A 186 21.71 -52.46 -4.11
N ARG A 187 21.47 -52.04 -2.86
CA ARG A 187 21.85 -52.81 -1.67
C ARG A 187 21.15 -54.16 -1.60
N LYS A 188 19.85 -54.22 -1.93
CA LYS A 188 19.09 -55.48 -1.94
C LYS A 188 19.64 -56.47 -2.98
N ARG A 189 19.97 -56.00 -4.19
CA ARG A 189 20.61 -56.86 -5.22
C ARG A 189 21.94 -57.45 -4.76
N ARG A 190 22.77 -56.68 -4.05
CA ARG A 190 24.06 -57.17 -3.51
C ARG A 190 23.94 -58.17 -2.34
N ARG A 191 22.76 -58.33 -1.73
CA ARG A 191 22.53 -59.32 -0.67
C ARG A 191 22.01 -60.67 -1.19
N HIS A 192 21.61 -60.73 -2.46
CA HIS A 192 21.09 -61.94 -3.11
C HIS A 192 22.08 -62.56 -4.11
N ASN A 193 23.25 -61.95 -4.28
CA ASN A 193 24.42 -62.51 -4.96
C ASN A 193 25.50 -62.81 -3.92
#